data_AF-A0A9P6E1G6-F1
#
_entry.id   AF-A0A9P6E1G6-F1
#
_cell.length_a   1.000
_cell.length_b   1.000
_cell.length_c   1.000
_cell.angle_alpha   90.00
_cell.angle_beta   90.00
_cell.angle_gamma   90.00
#
_symmetry.space_group_name_H-M   'P 1'
#
loop_
_entity.id
_entity.type
_entity.pdbx_description
1 polymer ?
#
loop_
_entity_poly.entity_id
_entity_poly.type
_entity_poly.pdbx_seq_one_letter_code
_entity_poly.pdbx_strand_id
1 'polypeptide(L)'
;YRRKGPWLPDGLTLVVTHAVGFPKEIWEPAYAKIVEQTELLELSGAIINAGKFGVLSAWEDKSRDVLHFLLHYLPVDPVSSADLPLHLPRLPDAVAEARRQRGFVGERTLVGLAHSAGASALIRAAIWEPKLFHSLIALEPIVVMNGKSTLPVYDSWITGALGRRAKWSSRTEAYNSYKASPSFSYWDPTVLETFIKYGIMEDDERARRCEAQGTRLP
;
A
#
# COMPACT_ATOMS: atom_id res chain seq x y z
N TYR A 1 4.92 15.76 0.57
CA TYR A 1 5.58 16.50 1.67
C TYR A 1 7.09 16.43 1.47
N ARG A 2 7.84 17.55 1.45
CA ARG A 2 9.29 17.58 1.16
C ARG A 2 10.03 18.33 2.26
N ARG A 3 11.11 17.77 2.81
CA ARG A 3 11.99 18.45 3.77
C ARG A 3 12.89 19.44 3.03
N LYS A 4 13.00 20.67 3.53
CA LYS A 4 14.08 21.60 3.18
C LYS A 4 15.23 21.37 4.18
N GLY A 5 16.23 20.59 3.79
CA GLY A 5 17.44 20.33 4.58
C GLY A 5 18.53 19.69 3.73
N PRO A 6 19.82 19.74 4.13
CA PRO A 6 20.89 19.09 3.39
C PRO A 6 20.67 17.57 3.35
N TRP A 7 20.92 16.97 2.19
CA TRP A 7 20.78 15.54 1.94
C TRP A 7 21.68 14.74 2.91
N LEU A 8 21.12 13.69 3.53
CA LEU A 8 21.95 12.65 4.14
C LEU A 8 22.76 11.95 3.03
N PRO A 9 23.97 11.45 3.30
CA PRO A 9 24.82 10.80 2.29
C PRO A 9 24.12 9.65 1.55
N ASP A 10 23.13 9.01 2.19
CA ASP A 10 22.21 8.02 1.61
C ASP A 10 20.77 8.39 2.00
N GLY A 11 19.89 8.66 1.03
CA GLY A 11 18.49 9.03 1.30
C GLY A 11 17.68 7.89 1.94
N LEU A 12 16.65 8.20 2.75
CA LEU A 12 15.70 7.19 3.24
C LEU A 12 14.55 7.06 2.24
N THR A 13 14.19 5.83 1.86
CA THR A 13 12.99 5.54 1.09
C THR A 13 12.11 4.57 1.86
N LEU A 14 10.90 5.01 2.22
CA LEU A 14 9.87 4.13 2.76
C LEU A 14 9.02 3.56 1.62
N VAL A 15 8.83 2.24 1.62
CA VAL A 15 7.86 1.55 0.75
C VAL A 15 6.70 1.10 1.61
N VAL A 16 5.49 1.54 1.28
CA VAL A 16 4.32 1.25 2.10
C VAL A 16 3.28 0.41 1.38
N THR A 17 2.74 -0.60 2.07
CA THR A 17 1.63 -1.42 1.57
C THR A 17 0.51 -1.51 2.60
N HIS A 18 -0.73 -1.31 2.14
CA HIS A 18 -1.89 -1.23 3.02
C HIS A 18 -2.65 -2.57 3.11
N ALA A 19 -3.55 -2.66 4.09
CA ALA A 19 -4.47 -3.79 4.23
C ALA A 19 -5.56 -3.79 3.15
N VAL A 20 -6.17 -4.95 2.94
CA VAL A 20 -7.25 -5.13 1.94
C VAL A 20 -8.45 -4.26 2.26
N GLY A 21 -9.01 -3.60 1.24
CA GLY A 21 -10.25 -2.83 1.37
C GLY A 21 -10.07 -1.43 1.96
N PHE A 22 -8.83 -0.96 2.09
CA PHE A 22 -8.52 0.41 2.48
C PHE A 22 -7.91 1.19 1.31
N PRO A 23 -8.28 2.47 1.14
CA PRO A 23 -7.57 3.36 0.23
C PRO A 23 -6.17 3.65 0.80
N LYS A 24 -5.18 3.88 -0.06
CA LYS A 24 -3.80 4.14 0.36
C LYS A 24 -3.69 5.43 1.20
N GLU A 25 -4.58 6.39 0.94
CA GLU A 25 -4.61 7.72 1.53
C GLU A 25 -4.80 7.69 3.04
N ILE A 26 -5.38 6.62 3.62
CA ILE A 26 -5.58 6.52 5.08
C ILE A 26 -4.27 6.58 5.87
N TRP A 27 -3.14 6.33 5.21
CA TRP A 27 -1.84 6.40 5.83
C TRP A 27 -1.20 7.79 5.76
N GLU A 28 -1.70 8.69 4.92
CA GLU A 28 -1.18 10.06 4.79
C GLU A 28 -1.11 10.82 6.13
N PRO A 29 -2.10 10.71 7.05
CA PRO A 29 -1.99 11.35 8.36
C PRO A 29 -0.86 10.78 9.22
N ALA A 30 -0.60 9.47 9.12
CA ALA A 30 0.53 8.84 9.81
C ALA A 30 1.86 9.25 9.15
N TYR A 31 1.89 9.29 7.82
CA TYR A 31 3.03 9.74 7.04
C TYR A 31 3.41 11.18 7.34
N ALA A 32 2.45 12.10 7.47
CA ALA A 32 2.74 13.48 7.82
C ALA A 32 3.56 13.58 9.12
N LYS A 33 3.21 12.77 10.13
CA LYS A 33 3.94 12.68 11.41
C LYS A 33 5.34 12.04 11.26
N ILE A 34 5.50 11.11 10.33
CA ILE A 34 6.80 10.44 10.04
C ILE A 34 7.71 11.31 9.16
N VAL A 35 7.14 12.09 8.23
CA VAL A 35 7.87 12.95 7.26
C VAL A 35 8.41 14.21 7.91
N GLU A 36 7.77 14.70 8.98
CA GLU A 36 8.41 15.70 9.84
C GLU A 36 9.83 15.28 10.25
N GLN A 37 10.14 13.98 10.21
CA GLN A 37 11.42 13.40 10.56
C GLN A 37 12.18 12.77 9.36
N THR A 38 11.54 12.50 8.21
CA THR A 38 12.14 11.70 7.10
C THR A 38 11.59 12.00 5.68
N GLU A 39 12.18 11.43 4.62
CA GLU A 39 11.61 11.48 3.25
C GLU A 39 10.73 10.24 2.95
N LEU A 40 9.62 10.44 2.24
CA LEU A 40 8.70 9.37 1.83
C LEU A 40 8.52 9.34 0.32
N LEU A 41 8.57 8.13 -0.23
CA LEU A 41 8.13 7.85 -1.58
C LEU A 41 6.80 7.07 -1.50
N GLU A 42 5.71 7.69 -1.92
CA GLU A 42 4.41 7.02 -1.92
C GLU A 42 4.24 6.24 -3.22
N LEU A 43 4.01 4.93 -3.11
CA LEU A 43 3.72 4.06 -4.24
C LEU A 43 2.22 3.80 -4.29
N SER A 44 1.54 4.53 -5.17
CA SER A 44 0.21 4.10 -5.61
C SER A 44 0.40 2.94 -6.58
N GLY A 45 -0.08 1.76 -6.22
CA GLY A 45 0.00 0.58 -7.09
C GLY A 45 -0.66 0.89 -8.43
N ALA A 46 0.15 1.07 -9.48
CA ALA A 46 -0.36 0.97 -10.83
C ALA A 46 -0.81 -0.48 -11.04
N ILE A 47 -2.02 -0.66 -11.56
CA ILE A 47 -2.53 -1.98 -11.93
C ILE A 47 -1.75 -2.43 -13.16
N ILE A 48 -0.52 -2.95 -12.96
CA ILE A 48 0.39 -3.41 -14.03
C ILE A 48 -0.28 -4.52 -14.88
N ASN A 49 -1.33 -5.15 -14.35
CA ASN A 49 -2.11 -6.22 -14.98
C ASN A 49 -3.57 -5.85 -15.26
N ALA A 50 -3.89 -4.57 -15.53
CA ALA A 50 -5.25 -4.18 -15.88
C ALA A 50 -5.76 -5.03 -17.06
N GLY A 51 -6.86 -5.76 -16.86
CA GLY A 51 -7.44 -6.67 -17.86
C GLY A 51 -6.75 -8.04 -18.00
N LYS A 52 -5.70 -8.33 -17.23
CA LYS A 52 -4.98 -9.62 -17.23
C LYS A 52 -5.10 -10.41 -15.93
N PHE A 53 -5.84 -9.89 -14.94
CA PHE A 53 -6.12 -10.65 -13.73
C PHE A 53 -7.03 -11.84 -14.06
N GLY A 54 -6.60 -13.03 -13.69
CA GLY A 54 -7.52 -14.16 -13.55
C GLY A 54 -8.56 -13.87 -12.47
N VAL A 55 -9.57 -14.72 -12.35
CA VAL A 55 -10.65 -14.61 -11.35
C VAL A 55 -10.12 -14.63 -9.90
N LEU A 56 -8.85 -15.01 -9.70
CA LEU A 56 -8.16 -15.11 -8.43
C LEU A 56 -7.00 -14.11 -8.37
N SER A 57 -7.09 -13.10 -7.51
CA SER A 57 -5.93 -12.31 -7.08
C SER A 57 -5.25 -13.05 -5.95
N ALA A 58 -4.09 -13.64 -6.23
CA ALA A 58 -3.28 -14.29 -5.22
C ALA A 58 -2.54 -13.20 -4.42
N TRP A 59 -2.38 -13.36 -3.10
CA TRP A 59 -1.56 -12.43 -2.32
C TRP A 59 -0.12 -12.42 -2.85
N GLU A 60 0.30 -13.60 -3.33
CA GLU A 60 0.99 -13.88 -4.60
C GLU A 60 1.58 -12.66 -5.32
N ASP A 61 0.66 -12.05 -6.06
CA ASP A 61 0.91 -11.05 -7.08
C ASP A 61 1.44 -9.74 -6.49
N LYS A 62 1.04 -9.40 -5.25
CA LYS A 62 1.46 -8.15 -4.61
C LYS A 62 2.96 -8.13 -4.33
N SER A 63 3.53 -9.27 -3.95
CA SER A 63 4.99 -9.39 -3.77
C SER A 63 5.72 -9.18 -5.09
N ARG A 64 5.24 -9.81 -6.17
CA ARG A 64 5.81 -9.65 -7.51
C ARG A 64 5.75 -8.20 -7.96
N ASP A 65 4.61 -7.55 -7.81
CA ASP A 65 4.41 -6.18 -8.30
C ASP A 65 5.31 -5.17 -7.55
N VAL A 66 5.46 -5.33 -6.22
CA VAL A 66 6.43 -4.54 -5.43
C VAL A 66 7.85 -4.78 -5.91
N LEU A 67 8.29 -6.03 -6.05
CA LEU A 67 9.65 -6.34 -6.50
C LEU A 67 9.90 -5.80 -7.90
N HIS A 68 8.94 -5.97 -8.81
CA HIS A 68 9.04 -5.48 -10.17
C HIS A 68 9.20 -3.96 -10.20
N PHE A 69 8.44 -3.24 -9.37
CA PHE A 69 8.62 -1.80 -9.19
C PHE A 69 10.03 -1.45 -8.66
N LEU A 70 10.45 -2.06 -7.55
CA LEU A 70 11.73 -1.76 -6.90
C LEU A 70 12.92 -2.04 -7.80
N LEU A 71 12.85 -3.07 -8.62
CA LEU A 71 13.93 -3.48 -9.50
C LEU A 71 13.93 -2.69 -10.82
N HIS A 72 12.77 -2.43 -11.40
CA HIS A 72 12.68 -1.95 -12.78
C HIS A 72 12.11 -0.53 -12.94
N TYR A 73 11.58 0.11 -11.90
CA TYR A 73 10.92 1.42 -12.03
C TYR A 73 11.29 2.44 -10.97
N LEU A 74 11.74 2.01 -9.79
CA LEU A 74 12.19 2.94 -8.75
C LEU A 74 13.36 3.77 -9.27
N PRO A 75 13.24 5.11 -9.40
CA PRO A 75 14.28 5.96 -9.99
C PRO A 75 15.63 5.80 -9.29
N VAL A 76 16.72 5.81 -10.07
CA VAL A 76 18.09 5.74 -9.53
C VAL A 76 18.46 7.07 -8.88
N ASP A 77 18.20 8.18 -9.59
CA ASP A 77 18.50 9.53 -9.13
C ASP A 77 17.35 10.15 -8.33
N PRO A 78 17.65 11.08 -7.39
CA PRO A 78 16.64 11.92 -6.78
C PRO A 78 15.90 12.71 -7.87
N VAL A 79 14.59 12.54 -7.96
CA VAL A 79 13.78 13.34 -8.89
C VAL A 79 13.71 14.77 -8.32
N SER A 80 14.53 15.66 -8.86
CA SER A 80 14.59 17.07 -8.43
C SER A 80 13.44 17.92 -8.98
N SER A 81 12.65 17.37 -9.91
CA SER A 81 11.51 18.04 -10.56
C SER A 81 10.37 18.33 -9.58
N ALA A 82 9.74 19.50 -9.71
CA ALA A 82 8.47 19.81 -9.04
C ALA A 82 7.32 18.95 -9.59
N ASP A 83 7.47 18.48 -10.84
CA ASP A 83 6.51 17.62 -11.53
C ASP A 83 7.03 16.18 -11.51
N LEU A 84 6.43 15.35 -10.65
CA LEU A 84 6.69 13.91 -10.66
C LEU A 84 5.99 13.28 -11.86
N PRO A 85 6.69 12.49 -12.69
CA PRO A 85 6.07 11.87 -13.85
C PRO A 85 5.01 10.85 -13.42
N LEU A 86 3.84 10.89 -14.06
CA LEU A 86 2.78 9.90 -13.86
C LEU A 86 3.21 8.49 -14.28
N HIS A 87 4.06 8.42 -15.31
CA HIS A 87 4.59 7.18 -15.85
C HIS A 87 6.10 7.13 -15.68
N LEU A 88 6.56 6.17 -14.88
CA LEU A 88 7.98 5.93 -14.71
C LEU A 88 8.51 5.08 -15.87
N PRO A 89 9.61 5.47 -16.52
CA PRO A 89 10.23 4.63 -17.53
C PRO A 89 10.81 3.38 -16.88
N ARG A 90 10.76 2.26 -17.62
CA ARG A 90 11.44 1.03 -17.20
C ARG A 90 12.95 1.24 -17.27
N LEU A 91 13.64 0.89 -16.20
CA LEU A 91 15.10 0.92 -16.10
C LEU A 91 15.74 -0.25 -16.86
N PRO A 92 17.00 -0.09 -17.33
CA PRO A 92 17.76 -1.18 -17.94
C PRO A 92 17.89 -2.39 -17.02
N ASP A 93 17.91 -3.60 -17.58
CA ASP A 93 18.01 -4.84 -16.79
C ASP A 93 19.28 -4.91 -15.94
N ALA A 94 20.36 -4.25 -16.36
CA ALA A 94 21.58 -4.12 -15.59
C ALA A 94 21.36 -3.43 -14.23
N VAL A 95 20.41 -2.49 -14.13
CA VAL A 95 20.07 -1.83 -12.86
C VAL A 95 19.37 -2.81 -11.93
N ALA A 96 18.41 -3.57 -12.44
CA ALA A 96 17.72 -4.61 -11.67
C ALA A 96 18.71 -5.66 -11.17
N GLU A 97 19.62 -6.12 -12.03
CA GLU A 97 20.64 -7.10 -11.66
C GLU A 97 21.60 -6.57 -10.59
N ALA A 98 22.06 -5.32 -10.72
CA ALA A 98 22.85 -4.67 -9.69
C ALA A 98 22.10 -4.61 -8.36
N ARG A 99 20.82 -4.23 -8.37
CA ARG A 99 19.97 -4.18 -7.16
C ARG A 99 19.81 -5.56 -6.50
N ARG A 100 19.65 -6.63 -7.28
CA ARG A 100 19.63 -8.01 -6.73
C ARG A 100 20.96 -8.38 -6.08
N GLN A 101 22.08 -7.92 -6.63
CA GLN A 101 23.41 -8.28 -6.14
C GLN A 101 23.86 -7.46 -4.94
N ARG A 102 23.60 -6.15 -4.90
CA ARG A 102 24.11 -5.24 -3.84
C ARG A 102 23.02 -4.47 -3.10
N GLY A 103 21.75 -4.66 -3.42
CA GLY A 103 20.69 -3.82 -2.89
C GLY A 103 20.80 -2.38 -3.37
N PHE A 104 20.48 -1.44 -2.48
CA PHE A 104 20.54 0.00 -2.72
C PHE A 104 21.76 0.68 -2.07
N VAL A 105 22.83 -0.07 -1.77
CA VAL A 105 24.03 0.45 -1.10
C VAL A 105 24.65 1.60 -1.91
N GLY A 106 24.81 2.77 -1.29
CA GLY A 106 25.30 3.99 -1.92
C GLY A 106 24.27 4.76 -2.75
N GLU A 107 22.99 4.34 -2.73
CA GLU A 107 21.86 5.05 -3.35
C GLU A 107 20.87 5.52 -2.29
N ARG A 108 20.41 4.59 -1.44
CA ARG A 108 19.36 4.83 -0.43
C ARG A 108 19.26 3.69 0.57
N THR A 109 18.67 4.01 1.72
CA THR A 109 18.17 3.01 2.67
C THR A 109 16.70 2.74 2.39
N LEU A 110 16.35 1.51 2.01
CA LEU A 110 14.96 1.11 1.77
C LEU A 110 14.36 0.45 3.02
N VAL A 111 13.29 1.03 3.56
CA VAL A 111 12.51 0.46 4.68
C VAL A 111 11.11 0.12 4.20
N GLY A 112 10.63 -1.09 4.50
CA GLY A 112 9.25 -1.48 4.22
C GLY A 112 8.36 -1.21 5.44
N LEU A 113 7.24 -0.51 5.27
CA LEU A 113 6.17 -0.41 6.26
C LEU A 113 4.93 -1.10 5.67
N ALA A 114 4.29 -1.98 6.44
CA ALA A 114 3.17 -2.71 5.88
C ALA A 114 2.17 -3.18 6.91
N HIS A 115 0.91 -3.32 6.49
CA HIS A 115 -0.19 -3.75 7.34
C HIS A 115 -0.93 -4.95 6.75
N SER A 116 -1.26 -5.93 7.61
CA SER A 116 -2.13 -7.07 7.28
C SER A 116 -1.64 -7.83 6.04
N ALA A 117 -2.49 -8.03 5.02
CA ALA A 117 -2.11 -8.69 3.78
C ALA A 117 -0.96 -7.98 3.02
N GLY A 118 -0.83 -6.66 3.16
CA GLY A 118 0.32 -5.92 2.62
C GLY A 118 1.63 -6.33 3.30
N ALA A 119 1.57 -6.61 4.61
CA ALA A 119 2.74 -7.09 5.35
C ALA A 119 3.17 -8.48 4.90
N SER A 120 2.23 -9.39 4.65
CA SER A 120 2.51 -10.69 4.04
C SER A 120 3.22 -10.53 2.68
N ALA A 121 2.79 -9.55 1.87
CA ALA A 121 3.39 -9.28 0.57
C ALA A 121 4.83 -8.78 0.68
N LEU A 122 5.12 -7.82 1.58
CA LEU A 122 6.49 -7.33 1.80
C LEU A 122 7.40 -8.35 2.47
N ILE A 123 6.89 -9.12 3.44
CA ILE A 123 7.66 -10.20 4.07
C ILE A 123 8.14 -11.18 3.00
N ARG A 124 7.25 -11.62 2.11
CA ARG A 124 7.65 -12.53 1.05
C ARG A 124 8.56 -11.89 0.01
N ALA A 125 8.36 -10.62 -0.33
CA ALA A 125 9.27 -9.88 -1.19
C ALA A 125 10.69 -9.83 -0.60
N ALA A 126 10.82 -9.61 0.71
CA ALA A 126 12.11 -9.63 1.40
C ALA A 126 12.71 -11.03 1.53
N ILE A 127 11.91 -12.10 1.56
CA ILE A 127 12.43 -13.47 1.47
C ILE A 127 13.05 -13.72 0.09
N TRP A 128 12.40 -13.26 -0.98
CA TRP A 128 12.88 -13.47 -2.35
C TRP A 128 14.07 -12.58 -2.72
N GLU A 129 14.06 -11.31 -2.31
CA GLU A 129 15.09 -10.33 -2.65
C GLU A 129 15.60 -9.62 -1.38
N PRO A 130 16.30 -10.35 -0.48
CA PRO A 130 16.63 -9.87 0.88
C PRO A 130 17.56 -8.65 0.89
N LYS A 131 18.37 -8.46 -0.16
CA LYS A 131 19.29 -7.33 -0.26
C LYS A 131 18.59 -6.00 -0.55
N LEU A 132 17.33 -6.02 -1.00
CA LEU A 132 16.59 -4.80 -1.32
C LEU A 132 16.14 -4.06 -0.06
N PHE A 133 15.87 -4.76 1.03
CA PHE A 133 15.28 -4.17 2.24
C PHE A 133 16.32 -4.06 3.34
N HIS A 134 16.47 -2.86 3.91
CA HIS A 134 17.25 -2.67 5.13
C HIS A 134 16.49 -3.18 6.35
N SER A 135 15.19 -2.86 6.44
CA SER A 135 14.32 -3.32 7.52
C SER A 135 12.85 -3.36 7.08
N LEU A 136 12.04 -4.11 7.84
CA LEU A 136 10.59 -4.20 7.68
C LEU A 136 9.88 -3.89 8.99
N ILE A 137 8.85 -3.07 8.91
CA ILE A 137 7.90 -2.77 9.98
C ILE A 137 6.56 -3.39 9.55
N ALA A 138 6.26 -4.57 10.11
CA ALA A 138 5.06 -5.32 9.79
C ALA A 138 4.01 -5.17 10.90
N LEU A 139 2.90 -4.54 10.58
CA LEU A 139 1.76 -4.34 11.46
C LEU A 139 0.74 -5.45 11.23
N GLU A 140 0.49 -6.27 12.25
CA GLU A 140 -0.48 -7.37 12.25
C GLU A 140 -0.43 -8.24 10.98
N PRO A 141 0.74 -8.81 10.62
CA PRO A 141 0.89 -9.55 9.37
C PRO A 141 0.03 -10.83 9.37
N ILE A 142 -0.55 -11.14 8.21
CA ILE A 142 -1.24 -12.42 8.03
C ILE A 142 -0.21 -13.46 7.59
N VAL A 143 0.21 -14.32 8.52
CA VAL A 143 1.16 -15.41 8.22
C VAL A 143 0.44 -16.75 8.33
N VAL A 144 0.34 -17.45 7.21
CA VAL A 144 -0.23 -18.80 7.17
C VAL A 144 0.91 -19.81 7.34
N MET A 145 0.82 -20.65 8.37
CA MET A 145 1.76 -21.74 8.58
C MET A 145 1.41 -22.94 7.70
N ASN A 146 2.42 -23.52 7.05
CA ASN A 146 2.26 -24.74 6.25
C ASN A 146 1.66 -25.89 7.08
N GLY A 147 0.74 -26.64 6.47
CA GLY A 147 0.16 -27.86 7.05
C GLY A 147 -1.10 -27.67 7.90
N LYS A 148 -1.60 -26.44 8.08
CA LYS A 148 -2.91 -26.20 8.70
C LYS A 148 -3.94 -25.81 7.63
N SER A 149 -5.13 -26.41 7.70
CA SER A 149 -6.25 -25.97 6.86
C SER A 149 -6.64 -24.56 7.26
N THR A 150 -6.49 -23.62 6.33
CA THR A 150 -6.89 -22.23 6.48
C THR A 150 -8.33 -21.97 6.07
N LEU A 151 -9.02 -22.97 5.50
CA LEU A 151 -10.38 -22.82 4.99
C LEU A 151 -11.34 -22.24 6.04
N PRO A 152 -11.38 -22.72 7.30
CA PRO A 152 -12.33 -22.17 8.28
C PRO A 152 -12.06 -20.69 8.62
N VAL A 153 -10.79 -20.28 8.61
CA VAL A 153 -10.39 -18.90 8.88
C VAL A 153 -10.77 -18.01 7.70
N TYR A 154 -10.51 -18.47 6.46
CA TYR A 154 -10.91 -17.76 5.26
C TYR A 154 -12.43 -17.64 5.13
N ASP A 155 -13.20 -18.70 5.44
CA ASP A 155 -14.66 -18.67 5.41
C ASP A 155 -15.22 -17.63 6.39
N SER A 156 -14.65 -17.56 7.59
CA SER A 156 -15.00 -16.54 8.59
C SER A 156 -14.73 -15.12 8.06
N TRP A 157 -13.56 -14.89 7.45
CA TRP A 157 -13.22 -13.59 6.87
C TRP A 157 -14.08 -13.21 5.68
N ILE A 158 -14.38 -14.16 4.79
CA ILE A 158 -15.25 -13.95 3.61
C ILE A 158 -16.66 -13.62 4.09
N THR A 159 -17.22 -14.41 5.00
CA THR A 159 -18.55 -14.18 5.57
C THR A 159 -18.62 -12.81 6.24
N GLY A 160 -17.60 -12.48 7.05
CA GLY A 160 -17.49 -11.18 7.70
C GLY A 160 -17.29 -10.02 6.72
N ALA A 161 -16.71 -10.24 5.54
CA ALA A 161 -16.57 -9.24 4.49
C ALA A 161 -17.89 -9.03 3.71
N LEU A 162 -18.60 -10.11 3.37
CA LEU A 162 -19.90 -10.08 2.70
C LEU A 162 -20.99 -9.44 3.57
N GLY A 163 -20.93 -9.64 4.88
CA GLY A 163 -21.86 -9.03 5.83
C GLY A 163 -21.64 -7.52 6.07
N ARG A 164 -20.59 -6.92 5.50
CA ARG A 164 -20.30 -5.49 5.73
C ARG A 164 -21.30 -4.63 4.99
N ARG A 165 -21.86 -3.65 5.70
CA ARG A 165 -22.67 -2.59 5.08
C ARG A 165 -21.85 -1.90 3.99
N ALA A 166 -22.45 -1.80 2.80
CA ALA A 166 -21.82 -1.22 1.62
C ALA A 166 -22.49 0.07 1.13
N LYS A 167 -23.67 0.42 1.65
CA LYS A 167 -24.49 1.55 1.19
C LYS A 167 -25.02 2.39 2.36
N TRP A 168 -25.01 3.70 2.16
CA TRP A 168 -25.52 4.73 3.07
C TRP A 168 -26.27 5.79 2.26
N SER A 169 -27.10 6.59 2.92
CA SER A 169 -27.81 7.72 2.31
C SER A 169 -26.90 8.92 2.06
N SER A 170 -25.77 9.02 2.76
CA SER A 170 -24.79 10.10 2.58
C SER A 170 -23.42 9.72 3.16
N ARG A 171 -22.37 10.46 2.78
CA ARG A 171 -21.05 10.33 3.42
C ARG A 171 -21.09 10.66 4.91
N THR A 172 -21.93 11.60 5.33
CA THR A 172 -22.13 11.92 6.75
C THR A 172 -22.74 10.75 7.51
N GLU A 173 -23.74 10.08 6.95
CA GLU A 173 -24.31 8.87 7.56
C GLU A 173 -23.27 7.75 7.61
N ALA A 174 -22.48 7.58 6.54
CA ALA A 174 -21.37 6.64 6.52
C ALA A 174 -20.36 6.93 7.64
N TYR A 175 -19.90 8.18 7.77
CA TYR A 175 -18.97 8.59 8.82
C TYR A 175 -19.50 8.24 10.21
N ASN A 176 -20.75 8.62 10.52
CA ASN A 176 -21.35 8.34 11.82
C ASN A 176 -21.51 6.84 12.07
N SER A 177 -21.87 6.07 11.04
CA SER A 177 -21.99 4.61 11.11
C SER A 177 -20.64 3.94 11.40
N TYR A 178 -19.54 4.39 10.79
CA TYR A 178 -18.22 3.86 11.08
C TYR A 178 -17.74 4.30 12.47
N LYS A 179 -17.88 5.58 12.81
CA LYS A 179 -17.47 6.10 14.13
C LYS A 179 -18.16 5.39 15.30
N ALA A 180 -19.42 5.00 15.13
CA ALA A 180 -20.17 4.24 16.13
C ALA A 180 -19.80 2.74 16.19
N SER A 181 -19.07 2.22 15.19
CA SER A 181 -18.71 0.81 15.14
C SER A 181 -17.47 0.51 16.01
N PRO A 182 -17.45 -0.61 16.76
CA PRO A 182 -16.32 -0.94 17.65
C PRO A 182 -14.96 -1.02 16.94
N SER A 183 -14.92 -1.40 15.66
CA SER A 183 -13.68 -1.55 14.89
C SER A 183 -13.06 -0.22 14.45
N PHE A 184 -13.86 0.85 14.39
CA PHE A 184 -13.43 2.15 13.90
C PHE A 184 -13.54 3.25 14.96
N SER A 185 -14.15 2.98 16.13
CA SER A 185 -14.30 3.96 17.21
C SER A 185 -12.97 4.43 17.80
N TYR A 186 -11.91 3.63 17.66
CA TYR A 186 -10.55 3.96 18.09
C TYR A 186 -9.69 4.64 17.03
N TRP A 187 -10.21 4.81 15.80
CA TRP A 187 -9.44 5.43 14.74
C TRP A 187 -9.24 6.92 15.02
N ASP A 188 -8.07 7.42 14.63
CA ASP A 188 -7.82 8.85 14.58
C ASP A 188 -8.87 9.52 13.67
N PRO A 189 -9.55 10.59 14.12
CA PRO A 189 -10.62 11.23 13.34
C PRO A 189 -10.19 11.63 11.93
N THR A 190 -8.96 12.11 11.74
CA THR A 190 -8.44 12.52 10.44
C THR A 190 -8.25 11.31 9.51
N VAL A 191 -7.84 10.16 10.06
CA VAL A 191 -7.75 8.90 9.29
C VAL A 191 -9.14 8.42 8.89
N LEU A 192 -10.12 8.48 9.79
CA LEU A 192 -11.50 8.09 9.47
C LEU A 192 -12.12 9.01 8.41
N GLU A 193 -11.93 10.33 8.52
CA GLU A 193 -12.38 11.30 7.51
C GLU A 193 -11.75 11.01 6.14
N THR A 194 -10.45 10.72 6.11
CA THR A 194 -9.73 10.33 4.89
C THR A 194 -10.29 9.04 4.30
N PHE A 195 -10.57 8.05 5.13
CA PHE A 195 -11.22 6.81 4.70
C PHE A 195 -12.61 7.07 4.10
N ILE A 196 -13.44 7.94 4.70
CA ILE A 196 -14.75 8.28 4.12
C ILE A 196 -14.59 9.01 2.79
N LYS A 197 -13.64 9.94 2.68
CA LYS A 197 -13.42 10.72 1.47
C LYS A 197 -13.00 9.86 0.27
N TYR A 198 -12.04 8.96 0.46
CA TYR A 198 -11.44 8.18 -0.64
C TYR A 198 -11.97 6.75 -0.74
N GLY A 199 -12.52 6.20 0.34
CA GLY A 199 -13.06 4.84 0.41
C GLY A 199 -14.57 4.76 0.16
N ILE A 200 -15.28 5.89 0.16
CA ILE A 200 -16.73 5.96 -0.09
C ILE A 200 -17.01 6.90 -1.28
N MET A 201 -17.56 6.35 -2.35
CA MET A 201 -18.06 7.07 -3.53
C MET A 201 -19.47 7.58 -3.29
N GLU A 202 -19.85 8.65 -3.97
CA GLU A 202 -21.23 9.12 -4.06
C GLU A 202 -21.75 8.75 -5.46
N ASP A 203 -22.92 8.09 -5.50
CA ASP A 203 -23.60 7.63 -6.71
C ASP A 203 -25.11 7.88 -6.53
N ASP A 204 -25.70 8.73 -7.39
CA ASP A 204 -27.13 9.10 -7.41
C ASP A 204 -27.76 9.24 -6.00
N GLU A 205 -27.26 10.21 -5.22
CA GLU A 205 -27.68 10.53 -3.84
C GLU A 205 -27.41 9.42 -2.79
N ARG A 206 -26.53 8.45 -3.08
CA ARG A 206 -26.16 7.38 -2.14
C ARG A 206 -24.66 7.27 -2.00
N ALA A 207 -24.19 7.05 -0.77
CA ALA A 207 -22.78 6.78 -0.52
C ALA A 207 -22.52 5.26 -0.57
N ARG A 208 -21.52 4.82 -1.33
CA ARG A 208 -21.15 3.42 -1.52
C ARG A 208 -19.67 3.19 -1.28
N ARG A 209 -19.33 2.06 -0.65
CA ARG A 209 -17.92 1.69 -0.49
C ARG A 209 -17.28 1.44 -1.86
N CYS A 210 -16.09 1.98 -2.10
CA CYS A 210 -15.28 1.62 -3.26
C CYS A 210 -15.04 0.11 -3.22
N GLU A 211 -15.52 -0.62 -4.23
CA GLU A 211 -15.09 -2.00 -4.44
C GLU A 211 -13.64 -1.96 -4.91
N ALA A 212 -12.82 -2.92 -4.47
CA ALA A 212 -11.44 -3.08 -4.92
C ALA A 212 -11.36 -3.62 -6.37
N GLN A 213 -12.26 -3.17 -7.23
CA GLN A 213 -12.13 -3.30 -8.68
C GLN A 213 -11.43 -2.05 -9.17
N GLY A 214 -10.36 -2.26 -9.94
CA GLY A 214 -9.58 -1.19 -10.53
C GLY A 214 -10.47 -0.10 -11.07
N THR A 215 -10.33 1.08 -10.48
CA THR A 215 -10.98 2.31 -10.93
C THR A 215 -10.75 2.44 -12.42
N ARG A 216 -11.82 2.24 -13.21
CA ARG A 216 -11.95 3.03 -14.44
C ARG A 216 -12.11 4.45 -13.97
N LEU A 217 -11.02 5.20 -14.00
CA LEU A 217 -11.13 6.65 -14.03
C LEU A 217 -11.88 7.01 -15.34
N PRO A 218 -12.79 7.99 -15.31
CA PRO A 218 -13.41 8.52 -16.52
C PRO A 218 -12.37 9.09 -17.49
#